data_AF-A0A9N8ERY5-F1
#
_entry.id   AF-A0A9N8ERY5-F1
#
_cell.length_a   1.000
_cell.length_b   1.000
_cell.length_c   1.000
_cell.angle_alpha   90.00
_cell.angle_beta   90.00
_cell.angle_gamma   90.00
#
_symmetry.space_group_name_H-M   'P 1'
#
loop_
_entity.id
_entity.type
_entity.pdbx_description
1 polymer ?
#
loop_
_entity_poly.entity_id
_entity_poly.type
_entity_poly.pdbx_seq_one_letter_code
_entity_poly.pdbx_strand_id
1 'polypeptide(L)'
;MNFRALLLFLALERSFAFLAPTSQVAARSKVGLNLAAEDEVAALRAAAAKAREDADRLSLELGKKIEARPKATETKVKKLPKEELQARLQEVSFDANGVQAQAATLEGLRQEGSVSLYKSANLRTYPVSLQMLESRTQISLESFGFGDASGEKVSLDDFKYSTLYVVGGASVGGVLALAFLPPNIGATICYLCAIIPILYLAIGSTAPAAIAQVIDSVKNRDDPDRASDSDRVARHEAAHFMCGYMCGLPIVNYNILQEGVPCVEFAASSQRFSNEEVASLSVTAMSGLVAEAMEYGDVRGAENDLLELEQIFRKADDFIGAQQQQDLTRWGALQAFSMLKENKGKLDQVVDAFKSQKDLAECVALLEC
;
A
#
# COMPACT_ATOMS: atom_id res chain seq x y z
N MET A 1 -17.56 0.76 27.95
CA MET A 1 -16.47 0.35 28.87
C MET A 1 -15.28 1.26 28.58
N ASN A 2 -14.90 2.09 29.57
CA ASN A 2 -14.12 3.32 29.36
C ASN A 2 -12.60 3.06 29.20
N PHE A 3 -12.04 3.62 28.12
CA PHE A 3 -10.61 3.59 27.73
C PHE A 3 -9.66 4.26 28.75
N ARG A 4 -10.21 4.91 29.79
CA ARG A 4 -9.45 5.53 30.90
C ARG A 4 -8.95 4.55 31.95
N ALA A 5 -9.44 3.31 32.00
CA ALA A 5 -9.01 2.33 33.02
C ALA A 5 -7.70 1.60 32.67
N LEU A 6 -7.32 1.53 31.39
CA LEU A 6 -6.13 0.78 30.96
C LEU A 6 -4.83 1.60 31.11
N LEU A 7 -4.92 2.93 30.99
CA LEU A 7 -3.76 3.84 31.11
C LEU A 7 -3.29 4.05 32.56
N LEU A 8 -4.15 3.82 33.56
CA LEU A 8 -3.78 3.93 34.97
C LEU A 8 -3.07 2.70 35.53
N PHE A 9 -3.15 1.56 34.84
CA PHE A 9 -2.48 0.32 35.26
C PHE A 9 -1.01 0.25 34.82
N LEU A 10 -0.63 0.97 33.75
CA LEU A 10 0.75 0.98 33.24
C LEU A 10 1.62 2.11 33.84
N ALA A 11 1.03 3.07 34.54
CA ALA A 11 1.75 4.21 35.11
C ALA A 11 2.19 4.05 36.57
N LEU A 12 1.82 2.96 37.26
CA LEU A 12 2.00 2.80 38.71
C LEU A 12 3.02 1.74 39.17
N GLU A 13 3.73 1.08 38.25
CA GLU A 13 4.74 0.06 38.61
C GLU A 13 6.19 0.58 38.74
N ARG A 14 6.44 1.88 38.54
CA ARG A 14 7.82 2.42 38.53
C ARG A 14 8.25 3.19 39.78
N SER A 15 7.56 3.07 40.90
CA SER A 15 8.01 3.76 42.12
C SER A 15 7.65 3.00 43.39
N PHE A 16 8.45 1.99 43.74
CA PHE A 16 8.79 1.68 45.13
C PHE A 16 10.12 0.92 45.19
N ALA A 17 11.19 1.67 45.42
CA ALA A 17 12.41 1.12 45.99
C ALA A 17 12.16 0.86 47.48
N PHE A 18 12.46 -0.35 47.99
CA PHE A 18 12.94 -0.51 49.36
C PHE A 18 13.63 -1.87 49.60
N LEU A 19 14.78 -1.77 50.28
CA LEU A 19 15.51 -2.76 51.08
C LEU A 19 16.27 -3.93 50.41
N ALA A 20 17.60 -3.80 50.49
CA ALA A 20 18.57 -4.88 50.49
C ALA A 20 18.36 -5.85 51.68
N PRO A 21 18.91 -7.08 51.57
CA PRO A 21 19.95 -7.43 52.53
C PRO A 21 21.22 -7.97 51.85
N THR A 22 22.35 -7.57 52.42
CA THR A 22 23.70 -8.09 52.23
C THR A 22 23.84 -9.52 52.76
N SER A 23 24.48 -10.42 51.99
CA SER A 23 25.34 -11.54 52.45
C SER A 23 25.70 -12.41 51.22
N GLN A 24 26.85 -12.16 50.60
CA GLN A 24 28.05 -13.02 50.63
C GLN A 24 28.08 -14.23 49.66
N VAL A 25 29.14 -14.23 48.86
CA VAL A 25 29.87 -15.39 48.28
C VAL A 25 29.31 -16.01 46.99
N ALA A 26 29.93 -15.68 45.84
CA ALA A 26 30.86 -16.58 45.13
C ALA A 26 31.13 -16.06 43.71
N ALA A 27 32.38 -15.69 43.43
CA ALA A 27 32.87 -15.54 42.08
C ALA A 27 32.80 -16.89 41.35
N ARG A 28 31.89 -17.04 40.38
CA ARG A 28 31.88 -18.17 39.44
C ARG A 28 31.85 -17.65 38.01
N SER A 29 33.06 -17.56 37.45
CA SER A 29 33.44 -17.81 36.05
C SER A 29 32.50 -17.33 34.93
N LYS A 30 32.90 -16.22 34.27
CA LYS A 30 32.42 -15.78 32.95
C LYS A 30 32.78 -16.72 31.78
N VAL A 31 33.42 -17.87 32.04
CA VAL A 31 33.86 -18.80 31.00
C VAL A 31 32.78 -19.83 30.65
N GLY A 32 31.81 -20.09 31.54
CA GLY A 32 30.78 -21.11 31.33
C GLY A 32 29.63 -20.73 30.38
N LEU A 33 29.37 -19.43 30.15
CA LEU A 33 28.23 -18.99 29.32
C LEU A 33 28.52 -19.01 27.81
N ASN A 34 29.78 -18.85 27.39
CA ASN A 34 30.14 -18.86 25.97
C ASN A 34 30.20 -20.28 25.38
N LEU A 35 30.61 -21.27 26.18
CA LEU A 35 30.67 -22.67 25.74
C LEU A 35 29.27 -23.27 25.46
N ALA A 36 28.28 -22.95 26.30
CA ALA A 36 26.92 -23.45 26.11
C ALA A 36 26.22 -22.86 24.87
N ALA A 37 26.50 -21.59 24.54
CA ALA A 37 25.96 -20.95 23.34
C ALA A 37 26.65 -21.45 22.05
N GLU A 38 27.96 -21.72 22.11
CA GLU A 38 28.69 -22.31 20.97
C GLU A 38 28.26 -23.76 20.70
N ASP A 39 28.01 -24.54 21.75
CA ASP A 39 27.50 -25.92 21.64
C ASP A 39 26.08 -25.96 21.05
N GLU A 40 25.21 -25.00 21.41
CA GLU A 40 23.85 -24.90 20.87
C GLU A 40 23.86 -24.46 19.39
N VAL A 41 24.73 -23.52 19.02
CA VAL A 41 24.92 -23.11 17.62
C VAL A 41 25.53 -24.25 16.79
N ALA A 42 26.45 -25.04 17.37
CA ALA A 42 26.99 -26.24 16.73
C ALA A 42 25.91 -27.32 16.52
N ALA A 43 25.04 -27.53 17.51
CA ALA A 43 23.91 -28.45 17.42
C ALA A 43 22.90 -28.01 16.34
N LEU A 44 22.59 -26.71 16.24
CA LEU A 44 21.71 -26.17 15.21
C LEU A 44 22.31 -26.30 13.80
N ARG A 45 23.62 -26.11 13.65
CA ARG A 45 24.32 -26.34 12.37
C ARG A 45 24.33 -27.82 11.98
N ALA A 46 24.52 -28.72 12.93
CA ALA A 46 24.45 -30.16 12.70
C ALA A 46 23.02 -30.61 12.31
N ALA A 47 22.00 -30.06 12.96
CA ALA A 47 20.60 -30.31 12.61
C ALA A 47 20.25 -29.77 11.22
N ALA A 48 20.74 -28.59 10.85
CA ALA A 48 20.55 -28.01 9.52
C ALA A 48 21.28 -28.81 8.42
N ALA A 49 22.47 -29.34 8.70
CA ALA A 49 23.19 -30.23 7.77
C ALA A 49 22.44 -31.55 7.57
N LYS A 50 21.96 -32.16 8.65
CA LYS A 50 21.14 -33.38 8.56
C LYS A 50 19.83 -33.16 7.81
N ALA A 51 19.17 -32.02 8.01
CA ALA A 51 17.95 -31.67 7.27
C ALA A 51 18.21 -31.49 5.77
N ARG A 52 19.41 -31.00 5.38
CA ARG A 52 19.81 -30.91 3.97
C ARG A 52 20.11 -32.28 3.38
N GLU A 53 20.81 -33.15 4.10
CA GLU A 53 21.04 -34.54 3.66
C GLU A 53 19.74 -35.34 3.56
N ASP A 54 18.83 -35.18 4.51
CA ASP A 54 17.50 -35.80 4.48
C ASP A 54 16.66 -35.25 3.32
N ALA A 55 16.75 -33.95 3.01
CA ALA A 55 16.12 -33.35 1.83
C ALA A 55 16.72 -33.84 0.51
N ASP A 56 18.04 -33.99 0.43
CA ASP A 56 18.73 -34.52 -0.75
C ASP A 56 18.41 -36.00 -0.96
N ARG A 57 18.35 -36.79 0.13
CA ARG A 57 17.92 -38.18 0.11
C ARG A 57 16.45 -38.31 -0.31
N LEU A 58 15.56 -37.48 0.23
CA LEU A 58 14.17 -37.41 -0.20
C LEU A 58 14.07 -37.01 -1.67
N SER A 59 14.90 -36.09 -2.15
CA SER A 59 14.94 -35.69 -3.56
C SER A 59 15.36 -36.85 -4.48
N LEU A 60 16.30 -37.69 -4.03
CA LEU A 60 16.74 -38.91 -4.73
C LEU A 60 15.70 -40.02 -4.68
N GLU A 61 15.00 -40.20 -3.54
CA GLU A 61 13.92 -41.17 -3.38
C GLU A 61 12.66 -40.76 -4.18
N LEU A 62 12.32 -39.47 -4.22
CA LEU A 62 11.24 -38.91 -5.04
C LEU A 62 11.57 -38.87 -6.53
N GLY A 63 12.84 -38.70 -6.90
CA GLY A 63 13.32 -38.73 -8.29
C GLY A 63 13.11 -40.07 -9.01
N LYS A 64 12.84 -41.17 -8.29
CA LYS A 64 12.56 -42.49 -8.87
C LYS A 64 11.08 -42.84 -9.00
N LYS A 65 10.17 -41.98 -8.54
CA LYS A 65 8.71 -42.22 -8.53
C LYS A 65 7.85 -41.10 -9.14
N ILE A 66 8.46 -40.18 -9.89
CA ILE A 66 7.69 -39.31 -10.78
C ILE A 66 7.58 -40.04 -12.12
N GLU A 67 6.52 -40.85 -12.28
CA GLU A 67 5.99 -41.08 -13.60
C GLU A 67 5.71 -39.70 -14.22
N ALA A 68 6.33 -39.47 -15.36
CA ALA A 68 6.33 -38.18 -16.03
C ALA A 68 4.90 -37.65 -16.19
N ARG A 69 4.58 -36.60 -15.44
CA ARG A 69 3.49 -35.70 -15.78
C ARG A 69 3.74 -35.25 -17.23
N PRO A 70 2.75 -35.31 -18.14
CA PRO A 70 2.97 -34.92 -19.52
C PRO A 70 3.53 -33.51 -19.51
N LYS A 71 4.68 -33.32 -20.17
CA LYS A 71 5.26 -32.01 -20.46
C LYS A 71 4.13 -31.13 -20.95
N ALA A 72 3.82 -30.06 -20.22
CA ALA A 72 3.03 -28.98 -20.76
C ALA A 72 3.71 -28.57 -22.07
N THR A 73 3.02 -28.81 -23.17
CA THR A 73 3.43 -28.36 -24.49
C THR A 73 3.64 -26.86 -24.37
N GLU A 74 4.87 -26.39 -24.59
CA GLU A 74 5.13 -24.97 -24.83
C GLU A 74 4.34 -24.60 -26.08
N THR A 75 3.11 -24.12 -25.88
CA THR A 75 2.31 -23.53 -26.94
C THR A 75 3.08 -22.31 -27.40
N LYS A 76 3.66 -22.38 -28.61
CA LYS A 76 4.27 -21.22 -29.27
C LYS A 76 3.29 -20.05 -29.21
N VAL A 77 3.60 -19.05 -28.39
CA VAL A 77 2.84 -17.80 -28.27
C VAL A 77 2.77 -17.19 -29.66
N LYS A 78 1.61 -17.29 -30.30
CA LYS A 78 1.34 -16.64 -31.57
C LYS A 78 0.86 -15.24 -31.20
N LYS A 79 1.80 -14.34 -30.87
CA LYS A 79 1.47 -12.93 -30.58
C LYS A 79 0.69 -12.37 -31.78
N LEU A 80 -0.60 -12.12 -31.59
CA LEU A 80 -1.42 -11.47 -32.59
C LEU A 80 -1.02 -9.99 -32.69
N PRO A 81 -1.13 -9.38 -33.88
CA PRO A 81 -0.94 -7.94 -34.03
C PRO A 81 -1.99 -7.20 -33.18
N LYS A 82 -1.57 -6.07 -32.59
CA LYS A 82 -2.37 -5.25 -31.64
C LYS A 82 -3.81 -5.01 -32.11
N GLU A 83 -3.99 -4.72 -33.39
CA GLU A 83 -5.29 -4.39 -34.00
C GLU A 83 -6.25 -5.59 -34.02
N GLU A 84 -5.75 -6.80 -34.26
CA GLU A 84 -6.58 -8.02 -34.25
C GLU A 84 -6.93 -8.45 -32.83
N LEU A 85 -5.99 -8.27 -31.88
CA LEU A 85 -6.25 -8.49 -30.46
C LEU A 85 -7.30 -7.51 -29.93
N GLN A 86 -7.18 -6.23 -30.31
CA GLN A 86 -8.14 -5.19 -29.91
C GLN A 86 -9.55 -5.49 -30.45
N ALA A 87 -9.68 -5.92 -31.71
CA ALA A 87 -10.97 -6.30 -32.29
C ALA A 87 -11.63 -7.46 -31.51
N ARG A 88 -10.86 -8.47 -31.08
CA ARG A 88 -11.38 -9.57 -30.25
C ARG A 88 -11.69 -9.14 -28.82
N LEU A 89 -10.93 -8.19 -28.27
CA LEU A 89 -11.18 -7.64 -26.93
C LEU A 89 -12.38 -6.69 -26.91
N GLN A 90 -12.75 -6.07 -28.03
CA GLN A 90 -13.98 -5.29 -28.14
C GLN A 90 -15.25 -6.15 -28.06
N GLU A 91 -15.15 -7.46 -28.33
CA GLU A 91 -16.24 -8.42 -28.12
C GLU A 91 -16.38 -8.84 -26.64
N VAL A 92 -15.41 -8.50 -25.79
CA VAL A 92 -15.46 -8.79 -24.35
C VAL A 92 -16.35 -7.75 -23.67
N SER A 93 -17.43 -8.23 -23.04
CA SER A 93 -18.27 -7.38 -22.20
C SER A 93 -17.55 -7.13 -20.87
N PHE A 94 -17.03 -5.91 -20.69
CA PHE A 94 -16.44 -5.44 -19.43
C PHE A 94 -17.50 -4.94 -18.43
N ASP A 95 -18.75 -5.38 -18.55
CA ASP A 95 -19.82 -4.97 -17.64
C ASP A 95 -19.90 -5.87 -16.39
N ALA A 96 -20.49 -5.33 -15.31
CA ALA A 96 -20.64 -6.06 -14.05
C ALA A 96 -21.46 -7.36 -14.15
N ASN A 97 -22.27 -7.51 -15.21
CA ASN A 97 -23.06 -8.71 -15.48
C ASN A 97 -22.30 -9.76 -16.32
N GLY A 98 -21.23 -9.35 -17.02
CA GLY A 98 -20.45 -10.15 -17.96
C GLY A 98 -19.22 -10.83 -17.36
N VAL A 99 -18.98 -10.72 -16.05
CA VAL A 99 -17.77 -11.18 -15.35
C VAL A 99 -17.34 -12.61 -15.71
N GLN A 100 -18.29 -13.55 -15.72
CA GLN A 100 -17.99 -14.95 -16.07
C GLN A 100 -17.65 -15.12 -17.55
N ALA A 101 -18.33 -14.38 -18.43
CA ALA A 101 -18.05 -14.39 -19.86
C ALA A 101 -16.70 -13.74 -20.16
N GLN A 102 -16.36 -12.63 -19.49
CA GLN A 102 -15.05 -11.98 -19.55
C GLN A 102 -13.94 -12.95 -19.17
N ALA A 103 -14.04 -13.59 -18.01
CA ALA A 103 -13.03 -14.54 -17.54
C ALA A 103 -12.90 -15.75 -18.49
N ALA A 104 -14.00 -16.26 -19.03
CA ALA A 104 -14.00 -17.37 -19.99
C ALA A 104 -13.34 -16.98 -21.33
N THR A 105 -13.65 -15.80 -21.86
CA THR A 105 -13.06 -15.31 -23.11
C THR A 105 -11.56 -15.03 -22.95
N LEU A 106 -11.14 -14.39 -21.86
CA LEU A 106 -9.73 -14.13 -21.57
C LEU A 106 -8.94 -15.43 -21.35
N GLU A 107 -9.52 -16.43 -20.68
CA GLU A 107 -8.89 -17.74 -20.54
C GLU A 107 -8.80 -18.48 -21.89
N GLY A 108 -9.82 -18.37 -22.74
CA GLY A 108 -9.80 -18.89 -24.11
C GLY A 108 -8.67 -18.28 -24.94
N LEU A 109 -8.54 -16.94 -24.93
CA LEU A 109 -7.46 -16.23 -25.60
C LEU A 109 -6.08 -16.59 -25.04
N ARG A 110 -5.98 -16.87 -23.73
CA ARG A 110 -4.75 -17.37 -23.10
C ARG A 110 -4.39 -18.77 -23.59
N GLN A 111 -5.35 -19.68 -23.70
CA GLN A 111 -5.14 -21.04 -24.21
C GLN A 111 -4.74 -21.05 -25.69
N GLU A 112 -5.24 -20.11 -26.48
CA GLU A 112 -4.84 -19.87 -27.87
C GLU A 112 -3.41 -19.29 -27.98
N GLY A 113 -2.85 -18.77 -26.89
CA GLY A 113 -1.54 -18.11 -26.86
C GLY A 113 -1.57 -16.67 -27.37
N SER A 114 -2.75 -16.06 -27.44
CA SER A 114 -3.00 -14.68 -27.86
C SER A 114 -2.74 -13.69 -26.73
N VAL A 115 -2.93 -14.14 -25.48
CA VAL A 115 -2.82 -13.39 -24.23
C VAL A 115 -1.88 -14.16 -23.30
N SER A 116 -0.96 -13.46 -22.63
CA SER A 116 0.15 -14.04 -21.87
C SER A 116 0.24 -13.56 -20.43
N LEU A 117 -0.20 -12.32 -20.15
CA LEU A 117 -0.16 -11.72 -18.82
C LEU A 117 -1.42 -12.01 -18.01
N TYR A 118 -2.57 -12.25 -18.65
CA TYR A 118 -3.78 -12.59 -17.91
C TYR A 118 -3.59 -13.83 -17.01
N LYS A 119 -3.87 -13.66 -15.71
CA LYS A 119 -3.71 -14.71 -14.69
C LYS A 119 -2.31 -15.36 -14.72
N SER A 120 -1.27 -14.56 -14.97
CA SER A 120 0.13 -15.00 -14.99
C SER A 120 0.84 -14.82 -13.65
N ALA A 121 0.23 -14.11 -12.69
CA ALA A 121 0.84 -13.81 -11.40
C ALA A 121 1.06 -15.07 -10.55
N ASN A 122 2.21 -15.12 -9.86
CA ASN A 122 2.49 -16.16 -8.88
C ASN A 122 1.94 -15.76 -7.52
N LEU A 123 0.80 -16.35 -7.13
CA LEU A 123 0.08 -16.03 -5.90
C LEU A 123 0.51 -16.89 -4.69
N ARG A 124 1.70 -17.53 -4.76
CA ARG A 124 2.24 -18.28 -3.63
C ARG A 124 2.79 -17.33 -2.57
N THR A 125 2.01 -17.13 -1.53
CA THR A 125 2.36 -16.26 -0.40
C THR A 125 3.47 -16.87 0.46
N TYR A 126 4.32 -16.00 1.02
CA TYR A 126 5.37 -16.36 1.98
C TYR A 126 5.65 -15.15 2.88
N PRO A 127 6.17 -15.35 4.11
CA PRO A 127 6.45 -14.24 5.01
C PRO A 127 7.57 -13.36 4.45
N VAL A 128 7.33 -12.05 4.40
CA VAL A 128 8.28 -11.05 3.92
C VAL A 128 8.62 -10.11 5.08
N SER A 129 9.90 -10.00 5.41
CA SER A 129 10.37 -9.01 6.39
C SER A 129 10.54 -7.64 5.75
N LEU A 130 10.47 -6.59 6.58
CA LEU A 130 10.73 -5.21 6.15
C LEU A 130 12.09 -5.05 5.46
N GLN A 131 13.14 -5.63 6.03
CA GLN A 131 14.50 -5.60 5.44
C GLN A 131 14.56 -6.31 4.08
N MET A 132 13.80 -7.39 3.89
CA MET A 132 13.71 -8.08 2.59
C MET A 132 13.02 -7.20 1.56
N LEU A 133 11.96 -6.50 1.94
CA LEU A 133 11.26 -5.57 1.06
C LEU A 133 12.21 -4.43 0.63
N GLU A 134 12.79 -3.70 1.59
CA GLU A 134 13.72 -2.58 1.30
C GLU A 134 14.90 -2.99 0.43
N SER A 135 15.54 -4.12 0.75
CA SER A 135 16.70 -4.59 -0.02
C SER A 135 16.36 -4.98 -1.46
N ARG A 136 15.12 -5.40 -1.72
CA ARG A 136 14.65 -5.83 -3.05
C ARG A 136 14.08 -4.68 -3.87
N THR A 137 13.35 -3.78 -3.23
CA THR A 137 12.66 -2.68 -3.91
C THR A 137 13.51 -1.42 -4.00
N GLN A 138 14.47 -1.23 -3.08
CA GLN A 138 15.21 0.02 -2.88
C GLN A 138 14.30 1.22 -2.57
N ILE A 139 13.06 0.96 -2.16
CA ILE A 139 12.08 1.97 -1.76
C ILE A 139 12.07 2.05 -0.23
N SER A 140 12.08 3.27 0.32
CA SER A 140 12.01 3.51 1.76
C SER A 140 10.64 3.12 2.31
N LEU A 141 10.58 2.39 3.43
CA LEU A 141 9.32 1.98 4.05
C LEU A 141 8.51 3.14 4.64
N GLU A 142 9.17 4.27 4.91
CA GLU A 142 8.52 5.51 5.32
C GLU A 142 7.56 6.02 4.25
N SER A 143 7.90 5.84 2.96
CA SER A 143 7.03 6.29 1.87
C SER A 143 5.73 5.48 1.80
N PHE A 144 5.75 4.19 2.17
CA PHE A 144 4.55 3.36 2.18
C PHE A 144 3.68 3.53 3.43
N GLY A 145 4.10 4.34 4.42
CA GLY A 145 3.42 4.46 5.71
C GLY A 145 3.60 3.26 6.64
N PHE A 146 4.64 2.42 6.42
CA PHE A 146 4.91 1.24 7.26
C PHE A 146 5.74 1.53 8.53
N GLY A 147 6.10 2.80 8.78
CA GLY A 147 6.81 3.28 9.97
C GLY A 147 6.21 4.59 10.45
N ASP A 148 6.04 4.72 11.76
CA ASP A 148 5.35 5.77 12.52
C ASP A 148 4.06 6.34 11.90
N ALA A 149 2.95 6.10 12.60
CA ALA A 149 1.59 6.51 12.27
C ALA A 149 1.35 8.03 12.37
N SER A 150 2.24 8.84 11.82
CA SER A 150 1.96 10.22 11.46
C SER A 150 1.83 10.28 9.94
N GLY A 151 0.71 9.77 9.42
CA GLY A 151 0.19 10.13 8.09
C GLY A 151 -0.20 11.61 8.02
N GLU A 152 0.64 12.48 8.57
CA GLU A 152 0.41 13.91 8.63
C GLU A 152 0.83 14.47 7.27
N LYS A 153 -0.15 14.59 6.36
CA LYS A 153 -0.03 15.29 5.07
C LYS A 153 0.38 16.77 5.19
N VAL A 154 0.65 17.23 6.41
CA VAL A 154 0.96 18.60 6.78
C VAL A 154 2.16 18.55 7.70
N SER A 155 3.29 19.08 7.24
CA SER A 155 4.51 19.09 8.05
C SER A 155 4.31 19.99 9.28
N LEU A 156 5.08 19.76 10.34
CA LEU A 156 5.12 20.69 11.48
C LEU A 156 5.47 22.12 11.06
N ASP A 157 6.21 22.28 9.96
CA ASP A 157 6.49 23.57 9.37
C ASP A 157 5.25 24.21 8.73
N ASP A 158 4.40 23.46 8.04
CA ASP A 158 3.11 23.96 7.53
C ASP A 158 2.19 24.44 8.67
N PHE A 159 2.16 23.72 9.81
CA PHE A 159 1.45 24.18 11.00
C PHE A 159 2.03 25.48 11.57
N LYS A 160 3.37 25.62 11.60
CA LYS A 160 4.06 26.83 12.05
C LYS A 160 3.75 28.01 11.14
N TYR A 161 3.86 27.83 9.82
CA TYR A 161 3.58 28.89 8.85
C TYR A 161 2.10 29.27 8.83
N SER A 162 1.18 28.30 8.87
CA SER A 162 -0.25 28.59 8.96
C SER A 162 -0.57 29.39 10.23
N THR A 163 -0.01 28.99 11.37
CA THR A 163 -0.18 29.75 12.63
C THR A 163 0.39 31.17 12.51
N LEU A 164 1.55 31.33 11.87
CA LEU A 164 2.17 32.63 11.63
C LEU A 164 1.30 33.52 10.74
N TYR A 165 0.71 32.97 9.66
CA TYR A 165 -0.19 33.71 8.78
C TYR A 165 -1.50 34.10 9.48
N VAL A 166 -2.09 33.19 10.27
CA VAL A 166 -3.32 33.47 11.02
C VAL A 166 -3.07 34.56 12.06
N VAL A 167 -1.98 34.48 12.84
CA VAL A 167 -1.62 35.49 13.84
C VAL A 167 -1.25 36.82 13.17
N GLY A 168 -0.43 36.78 12.12
CA GLY A 168 0.01 37.96 11.38
C GLY A 168 -1.15 38.67 10.69
N GLY A 169 -2.00 37.93 9.99
CA GLY A 169 -3.19 38.44 9.31
C GLY A 169 -4.21 39.02 10.29
N ALA A 170 -4.48 38.34 11.41
CA ALA A 170 -5.33 38.87 12.46
C ALA A 170 -4.78 40.16 13.10
N SER A 171 -3.46 40.23 13.32
CA SER A 171 -2.81 41.42 13.89
C SER A 171 -2.87 42.60 12.92
N VAL A 172 -2.53 42.38 11.65
CA VAL A 172 -2.62 43.41 10.60
C VAL A 172 -4.07 43.86 10.43
N GLY A 173 -5.03 42.94 10.35
CA GLY A 173 -6.45 43.24 10.26
C GLY A 173 -6.98 44.05 11.43
N GLY A 174 -6.55 43.72 12.66
CA GLY A 174 -6.92 44.48 13.86
C GLY A 174 -6.34 45.90 13.87
N VAL A 175 -5.07 46.06 13.48
CA VAL A 175 -4.43 47.38 13.37
C VAL A 175 -5.10 48.23 12.27
N LEU A 176 -5.40 47.64 11.11
CA LEU A 176 -6.11 48.32 10.03
C LEU A 176 -7.54 48.70 10.44
N ALA A 177 -8.22 47.85 11.20
CA ALA A 177 -9.55 48.14 11.73
C ALA A 177 -9.54 49.36 12.66
N LEU A 178 -8.53 49.49 13.53
CA LEU A 178 -8.37 50.65 14.40
C LEU A 178 -7.93 51.92 13.65
N ALA A 179 -7.15 51.77 12.57
CA ALA A 179 -6.62 52.89 11.80
C ALA A 179 -7.64 53.50 10.82
N PHE A 180 -8.52 52.69 10.23
CA PHE A 180 -9.36 53.12 9.10
C PHE A 180 -10.87 53.12 9.39
N LEU A 181 -11.34 52.55 10.50
CA LEU A 181 -12.77 52.51 10.82
C LEU A 181 -13.15 53.42 11.98
N PRO A 182 -14.43 53.84 12.06
CA PRO A 182 -14.94 54.62 13.18
C PRO A 182 -14.70 53.91 14.53
N PRO A 183 -14.43 54.65 15.63
CA PRO A 183 -13.91 54.08 16.87
C PRO A 183 -14.70 52.88 17.42
N ASN A 184 -16.03 52.96 17.39
CA ASN A 184 -16.90 51.90 17.91
C ASN A 184 -16.88 50.63 17.03
N ILE A 185 -16.71 50.78 15.71
CA ILE A 185 -16.72 49.67 14.75
C ILE A 185 -15.31 49.07 14.64
N GLY A 186 -14.28 49.93 14.60
CA GLY A 186 -12.88 49.51 14.56
C GLY A 186 -12.49 48.70 15.79
N ALA A 187 -12.93 49.09 16.98
CA ALA A 187 -12.70 48.33 18.21
C ALA A 187 -13.37 46.95 18.17
N THR A 188 -14.64 46.86 17.73
CA THR A 188 -15.35 45.59 17.61
C THR A 188 -14.66 44.65 16.63
N ILE A 189 -14.26 45.13 15.45
CA ILE A 189 -13.56 44.31 14.45
C ILE A 189 -12.17 43.90 14.95
N CYS A 190 -11.45 44.78 15.65
CA CYS A 190 -10.17 44.45 16.27
C CYS A 190 -10.31 43.31 17.29
N TYR A 191 -11.35 43.33 18.13
CA TYR A 191 -11.60 42.23 19.08
C TYR A 191 -11.96 40.93 18.37
N LEU A 192 -12.74 40.99 17.29
CA LEU A 192 -13.04 39.81 16.47
C LEU A 192 -11.78 39.24 15.83
N CYS A 193 -10.89 40.08 15.28
CA CYS A 193 -9.60 39.64 14.77
C CYS A 193 -8.74 38.99 15.84
N ALA A 194 -8.70 39.53 17.07
CA ALA A 194 -7.94 38.96 18.18
C ALA A 194 -8.44 37.58 18.65
N ILE A 195 -9.70 37.25 18.39
CA ILE A 195 -10.29 35.92 18.72
C ILE A 195 -9.86 34.85 17.70
N ILE A 196 -9.57 35.22 16.45
CA ILE A 196 -9.25 34.27 15.37
C ILE A 196 -8.07 33.35 15.73
N PRO A 197 -6.91 33.85 16.22
CA PRO A 197 -5.80 32.98 16.61
C PRO A 197 -6.14 32.05 17.79
N ILE A 198 -6.97 32.52 18.73
CA ILE A 198 -7.39 31.74 19.90
C ILE A 198 -8.26 30.57 19.45
N LEU A 199 -9.23 30.82 18.55
CA LEU A 199 -10.08 29.77 17.98
C LEU A 199 -9.27 28.79 17.12
N TYR A 200 -8.32 29.30 16.33
CA TYR A 200 -7.43 28.46 15.53
C TYR A 200 -6.62 27.50 16.41
N LEU A 201 -6.05 27.97 17.51
CA LEU A 201 -5.34 27.11 18.49
C LEU A 201 -6.29 26.15 19.23
N ALA A 202 -7.52 26.58 19.54
CA ALA A 202 -8.52 25.72 20.18
C ALA A 202 -8.96 24.56 19.28
N ILE A 203 -9.17 24.82 17.98
CA ILE A 203 -9.47 23.78 16.99
C ILE A 203 -8.24 22.88 16.79
N GLY A 204 -7.03 23.46 16.72
CA GLY A 204 -5.79 22.69 16.57
C GLY A 204 -5.53 21.72 17.72
N SER A 205 -5.98 22.05 18.93
CA SER A 205 -5.84 21.16 20.08
C SER A 205 -6.92 20.08 20.21
N THR A 206 -8.08 20.25 19.55
CA THR A 206 -9.22 19.31 19.66
C THR A 206 -9.43 18.46 18.41
N ALA A 207 -9.07 18.98 17.24
CA ALA A 207 -9.20 18.30 15.95
C ALA A 207 -8.06 18.76 15.00
N PRO A 208 -6.82 18.27 15.20
CA PRO A 208 -5.69 18.58 14.32
C PRO A 208 -5.99 18.28 12.84
N ALA A 209 -6.73 17.18 12.58
CA ALA A 209 -7.12 16.75 11.23
C ALA A 209 -7.98 17.79 10.48
N ALA A 210 -8.81 18.57 11.17
CA ALA A 210 -9.63 19.60 10.52
C ALA A 210 -8.77 20.75 9.98
N ILE A 211 -7.72 21.13 10.70
CA ILE A 211 -6.76 22.13 10.24
C ILE A 211 -5.93 21.59 9.09
N ALA A 212 -5.51 20.32 9.18
CA ALA A 212 -4.75 19.67 8.12
C ALA A 212 -5.50 19.69 6.78
N GLN A 213 -6.81 19.36 6.77
CA GLN A 213 -7.64 19.42 5.57
C GLN A 213 -7.74 20.82 4.96
N VAL A 214 -7.85 21.86 5.79
CA VAL A 214 -7.93 23.25 5.32
C VAL A 214 -6.60 23.70 4.73
N ILE A 215 -5.48 23.39 5.40
CA ILE A 215 -4.13 23.71 4.90
C ILE A 215 -3.90 23.01 3.57
N ASP A 216 -4.23 21.73 3.46
CA ASP A 216 -4.12 20.96 2.21
C ASP A 216 -4.99 21.58 1.10
N SER A 217 -6.23 21.98 1.40
CA SER A 217 -7.13 22.62 0.42
C SER A 217 -6.62 23.97 -0.09
N VAL A 218 -5.90 24.73 0.73
CA VAL A 218 -5.34 26.05 0.36
C VAL A 218 -4.01 25.88 -0.37
N LYS A 219 -3.17 24.94 0.06
CA LYS A 219 -1.90 24.60 -0.59
C LYS A 219 -2.11 24.07 -2.00
N ASN A 220 -3.13 23.22 -2.19
CA ASN A 220 -3.48 22.64 -3.49
C ASN A 220 -4.24 23.59 -4.43
N ARG A 221 -4.41 24.88 -4.06
CA ARG A 221 -5.17 25.85 -4.86
C ARG A 221 -4.30 26.60 -5.89
N ASP A 222 -3.01 26.74 -5.62
CA ASP A 222 -2.06 27.52 -6.46
C ASP A 222 -0.84 26.69 -6.94
N ASP A 223 -0.88 25.36 -6.82
CA ASP A 223 0.28 24.51 -7.12
C ASP A 223 0.43 24.19 -8.64
N PRO A 224 1.55 24.54 -9.30
CA PRO A 224 1.90 24.03 -10.63
C PRO A 224 2.04 22.50 -10.69
N ASP A 225 2.14 21.81 -9.55
CA ASP A 225 2.18 20.34 -9.45
C ASP A 225 0.82 19.65 -9.69
N ARG A 226 -0.27 20.38 -9.97
CA ARG A 226 -1.58 19.75 -10.28
C ARG A 226 -1.54 18.79 -11.47
N ALA A 227 -0.68 19.08 -12.46
CA ALA A 227 -0.41 18.17 -13.57
C ALA A 227 0.37 16.93 -13.10
N SER A 228 1.29 17.10 -12.13
CA SER A 228 2.02 15.99 -11.51
C SER A 228 1.09 15.10 -10.67
N ASP A 229 0.09 15.66 -9.99
CA ASP A 229 -0.87 14.87 -9.20
C ASP A 229 -1.81 14.05 -10.10
N SER A 230 -2.27 14.62 -11.22
CA SER A 230 -3.02 13.86 -12.23
C SER A 230 -2.18 12.73 -12.84
N ASP A 231 -0.89 12.98 -13.08
CA ASP A 231 0.05 11.99 -13.61
C ASP A 231 0.36 10.90 -12.59
N ARG A 232 0.43 11.26 -11.30
CA ARG A 232 0.56 10.33 -10.17
C ARG A 232 -0.67 9.44 -10.07
N VAL A 233 -1.88 10.02 -10.08
CA VAL A 233 -3.15 9.28 -10.06
C VAL A 233 -3.27 8.34 -11.25
N ALA A 234 -2.98 8.81 -12.47
CA ALA A 234 -3.02 7.94 -13.65
C ALA A 234 -2.06 6.76 -13.54
N ARG A 235 -0.85 6.96 -12.99
CA ARG A 235 0.12 5.89 -12.74
C ARG A 235 -0.34 4.93 -11.63
N HIS A 236 -0.93 5.47 -10.58
CA HIS A 236 -1.50 4.71 -9.47
C HIS A 236 -2.60 3.76 -9.97
N GLU A 237 -3.61 4.29 -10.67
CA GLU A 237 -4.73 3.50 -11.20
C GLU A 237 -4.28 2.53 -12.30
N ALA A 238 -3.35 2.92 -13.16
CA ALA A 238 -2.81 2.01 -14.18
C ALA A 238 -2.09 0.80 -13.55
N ALA A 239 -1.46 0.98 -12.39
CA ALA A 239 -0.83 -0.11 -11.65
C ALA A 239 -1.87 -1.07 -11.05
N HIS A 240 -2.94 -0.53 -10.43
CA HIS A 240 -4.09 -1.33 -9.99
C HIS A 240 -4.64 -2.17 -11.12
N PHE A 241 -4.94 -1.53 -12.25
CA PHE A 241 -5.42 -2.19 -13.46
C PHE A 241 -4.49 -3.32 -13.94
N MET A 242 -3.19 -3.02 -14.07
CA MET A 242 -2.21 -3.98 -14.56
C MET A 242 -2.02 -5.17 -13.63
N CYS A 243 -1.81 -4.91 -12.34
CA CYS A 243 -1.61 -5.97 -11.35
C CYS A 243 -2.89 -6.80 -11.18
N GLY A 244 -4.06 -6.15 -11.12
CA GLY A 244 -5.35 -6.84 -11.06
C GLY A 244 -5.58 -7.76 -12.27
N TYR A 245 -5.28 -7.28 -13.48
CA TYR A 245 -5.35 -8.10 -14.70
C TYR A 245 -4.43 -9.32 -14.65
N MET A 246 -3.17 -9.13 -14.23
CA MET A 246 -2.20 -10.22 -14.10
C MET A 246 -2.56 -11.21 -12.99
N CYS A 247 -3.25 -10.76 -11.95
CA CYS A 247 -3.84 -11.58 -10.90
C CYS A 247 -5.15 -12.27 -11.32
N GLY A 248 -5.67 -11.97 -12.51
CA GLY A 248 -6.89 -12.55 -13.05
C GLY A 248 -8.18 -11.98 -12.46
N LEU A 249 -8.13 -10.75 -11.91
CA LEU A 249 -9.31 -10.06 -11.41
C LEU A 249 -10.14 -9.51 -12.58
N PRO A 250 -11.47 -9.70 -12.57
CA PRO A 250 -12.36 -9.18 -13.61
C PRO A 250 -12.49 -7.66 -13.49
N ILE A 251 -12.09 -6.95 -14.54
CA ILE A 251 -12.14 -5.49 -14.60
C ILE A 251 -13.49 -5.05 -15.15
N VAL A 252 -14.13 -4.12 -14.45
CA VAL A 252 -15.43 -3.54 -14.84
C VAL A 252 -15.26 -2.16 -15.44
N ASN A 253 -14.54 -1.29 -14.74
CA ASN A 253 -14.36 0.09 -15.16
C ASN A 253 -13.08 0.69 -14.59
N TYR A 254 -12.68 1.84 -15.11
CA TYR A 254 -11.69 2.68 -14.47
C TYR A 254 -12.12 4.14 -14.56
N ASN A 255 -11.82 4.90 -13.51
CA ASN A 255 -12.07 6.32 -13.47
C ASN A 255 -10.81 7.04 -12.98
N ILE A 256 -10.34 8.01 -13.77
CA ILE A 256 -9.22 8.89 -13.42
C ILE A 256 -9.64 10.37 -13.32
N LEU A 257 -10.93 10.66 -13.51
CA LEU A 257 -11.43 12.03 -13.55
C LEU A 257 -11.48 12.68 -12.17
N GLN A 258 -11.26 14.00 -12.14
CA GLN A 258 -11.35 14.83 -10.93
C GLN A 258 -12.78 14.94 -10.36
N GLU A 259 -13.81 14.59 -11.14
CA GLU A 259 -15.19 14.50 -10.67
C GLU A 259 -15.49 13.08 -10.15
N GLY A 260 -14.92 12.74 -9.00
CA GLY A 260 -15.09 11.44 -8.36
C GLY A 260 -13.87 11.00 -7.55
N VAL A 261 -13.95 9.83 -6.94
CA VAL A 261 -12.78 9.14 -6.40
C VAL A 261 -12.15 8.36 -7.56
N PRO A 262 -10.89 8.63 -7.94
CA PRO A 262 -10.19 7.80 -8.90
C PRO A 262 -10.15 6.35 -8.40
N CYS A 263 -10.50 5.42 -9.27
CA CYS A 263 -10.50 4.00 -8.93
C CYS A 263 -10.50 3.13 -10.18
N VAL A 264 -9.93 1.93 -10.05
CA VAL A 264 -10.19 0.80 -10.93
C VAL A 264 -11.22 -0.10 -10.26
N GLU A 265 -12.37 -0.28 -10.92
CA GLU A 265 -13.44 -1.12 -10.42
C GLU A 265 -13.22 -2.56 -10.88
N PHE A 266 -13.06 -3.45 -9.90
CA PHE A 266 -13.06 -4.89 -10.11
C PHE A 266 -14.41 -5.47 -9.69
N ALA A 267 -14.88 -6.48 -10.41
CA ALA A 267 -16.12 -7.13 -10.02
C ALA A 267 -15.90 -7.97 -8.76
N ALA A 268 -16.57 -7.59 -7.67
CA ALA A 268 -16.56 -8.37 -6.45
C ALA A 268 -17.32 -9.69 -6.69
N SER A 269 -16.60 -10.82 -6.70
CA SER A 269 -17.17 -12.14 -6.95
C SER A 269 -18.01 -12.66 -5.76
N SER A 270 -17.72 -12.21 -4.54
CA SER A 270 -18.08 -12.96 -3.34
C SER A 270 -18.28 -12.10 -2.09
N GLN A 271 -19.15 -12.57 -1.18
CA GLN A 271 -19.31 -11.99 0.16
C GLN A 271 -18.10 -12.28 1.07
N ARG A 272 -17.32 -13.32 0.73
CA ARG A 272 -16.05 -13.70 1.36
C ARG A 272 -14.99 -14.05 0.33
N PHE A 273 -13.73 -13.86 0.68
CA PHE A 273 -12.60 -14.11 -0.23
C PHE A 273 -11.81 -15.34 0.18
N SER A 274 -11.55 -16.20 -0.79
CA SER A 274 -10.60 -17.32 -0.65
C SER A 274 -9.17 -16.80 -0.46
N ASN A 275 -8.26 -17.66 0.03
CA ASN A 275 -6.85 -17.27 0.24
C ASN A 275 -6.15 -16.82 -1.05
N GLU A 276 -6.52 -17.38 -2.20
CA GLU A 276 -5.99 -16.96 -3.51
C GLU A 276 -6.52 -15.58 -3.92
N GLU A 277 -7.83 -15.32 -3.71
CA GLU A 277 -8.42 -14.00 -3.95
C GLU A 277 -7.84 -12.93 -3.02
N VAL A 278 -7.64 -13.25 -1.73
CA VAL A 278 -6.96 -12.35 -0.79
C VAL A 278 -5.56 -12.02 -1.27
N ALA A 279 -4.81 -13.01 -1.77
CA ALA A 279 -3.48 -12.77 -2.32
C ALA A 279 -3.53 -11.85 -3.55
N SER A 280 -4.42 -12.11 -4.51
CA SER A 280 -4.63 -11.26 -5.69
C SER A 280 -5.00 -9.83 -5.33
N LEU A 281 -5.95 -9.67 -4.40
CA LEU A 281 -6.42 -8.37 -3.94
C LEU A 281 -5.35 -7.65 -3.12
N SER A 282 -4.50 -8.37 -2.38
CA SER A 282 -3.36 -7.78 -1.66
C SER A 282 -2.30 -7.24 -2.61
N VAL A 283 -2.00 -7.96 -3.70
CA VAL A 283 -1.08 -7.47 -4.74
C VAL A 283 -1.66 -6.25 -5.43
N THR A 284 -2.95 -6.29 -5.76
CA THR A 284 -3.66 -5.19 -6.43
C THR A 284 -3.66 -3.96 -5.54
N ALA A 285 -4.19 -4.03 -4.31
CA ALA A 285 -4.24 -2.90 -3.38
C ALA A 285 -2.86 -2.25 -3.12
N MET A 286 -1.77 -3.03 -3.11
CA MET A 286 -0.43 -2.47 -2.92
C MET A 286 0.19 -1.89 -4.20
N SER A 287 -0.33 -2.22 -5.38
CA SER A 287 0.31 -1.91 -6.66
C SER A 287 0.34 -0.42 -6.99
N GLY A 288 -0.73 0.33 -6.69
CA GLY A 288 -0.77 1.79 -6.86
C GLY A 288 0.35 2.50 -6.09
N LEU A 289 0.50 2.16 -4.81
CA LEU A 289 1.54 2.69 -3.93
C LEU A 289 2.94 2.36 -4.44
N VAL A 290 3.14 1.13 -4.89
CA VAL A 290 4.42 0.67 -5.40
C VAL A 290 4.79 1.41 -6.69
N ALA A 291 3.82 1.63 -7.58
CA ALA A 291 4.05 2.35 -8.82
C ALA A 291 4.39 3.83 -8.59
N GLU A 292 3.74 4.48 -7.62
CA GLU A 292 4.10 5.84 -7.21
C GLU A 292 5.53 5.89 -6.66
N ALA A 293 5.85 5.00 -5.73
CA ALA A 293 7.17 4.96 -5.13
C ALA A 293 8.29 4.65 -6.15
N MET A 294 8.02 3.81 -7.16
CA MET A 294 8.98 3.48 -8.21
C MET A 294 9.32 4.67 -9.12
N GLU A 295 8.39 5.60 -9.33
CA GLU A 295 8.58 6.73 -10.26
C GLU A 295 8.94 8.03 -9.54
N TYR A 296 8.31 8.31 -8.40
CA TYR A 296 8.43 9.59 -7.68
C TYR A 296 9.28 9.51 -6.42
N GLY A 297 9.61 8.29 -5.94
CA GLY A 297 10.38 8.08 -4.72
C GLY A 297 9.62 8.34 -3.42
N ASP A 298 8.35 8.76 -3.51
CA ASP A 298 7.44 9.00 -2.40
C ASP A 298 6.00 8.61 -2.78
N VAL A 299 5.18 8.25 -1.80
CA VAL A 299 3.78 7.83 -2.01
C VAL A 299 2.85 8.83 -1.34
N ARG A 300 1.77 9.20 -2.03
CA ARG A 300 0.71 10.06 -1.46
C ARG A 300 -0.63 9.35 -1.62
N GLY A 301 -1.44 9.36 -0.56
CA GLY A 301 -2.81 8.84 -0.64
C GLY A 301 -2.99 7.36 -0.28
N ALA A 302 -2.00 6.73 0.37
CA ALA A 302 -2.03 5.30 0.74
C ALA A 302 -3.18 4.86 1.67
N GLU A 303 -3.84 5.81 2.32
CA GLU A 303 -4.86 5.53 3.34
C GLU A 303 -6.03 4.71 2.78
N ASN A 304 -6.52 5.05 1.59
CA ASN A 304 -7.68 4.38 1.01
C ASN A 304 -7.36 2.93 0.62
N ASP A 305 -6.22 2.68 -0.02
CA ASP A 305 -5.81 1.33 -0.43
C ASP A 305 -5.53 0.43 0.78
N LEU A 306 -4.92 0.98 1.84
CA LEU A 306 -4.66 0.24 3.07
C LEU A 306 -5.96 -0.08 3.83
N LEU A 307 -6.93 0.85 3.82
CA LEU A 307 -8.26 0.61 4.38
C LEU A 307 -9.03 -0.45 3.58
N GLU A 308 -8.94 -0.42 2.25
CA GLU A 308 -9.52 -1.46 1.40
C GLU A 308 -8.88 -2.83 1.67
N LEU A 309 -7.55 -2.87 1.77
CA LEU A 309 -6.81 -4.07 2.13
C LEU A 309 -7.22 -4.64 3.50
N GLU A 310 -7.43 -3.78 4.49
CA GLU A 310 -7.96 -4.20 5.79
C GLU A 310 -9.37 -4.80 5.67
N GLN A 311 -10.23 -4.20 4.83
CA GLN A 311 -11.57 -4.74 4.56
C GLN A 311 -11.51 -6.10 3.85
N ILE A 312 -10.57 -6.29 2.93
CA ILE A 312 -10.31 -7.56 2.25
C ILE A 312 -9.93 -8.62 3.30
N PHE A 313 -9.01 -8.32 4.21
CA PHE A 313 -8.62 -9.25 5.29
C PHE A 313 -9.77 -9.60 6.22
N ARG A 314 -10.67 -8.66 6.52
CA ARG A 314 -11.87 -8.92 7.32
C ARG A 314 -12.90 -9.81 6.61
N LYS A 315 -12.90 -9.82 5.27
CA LYS A 315 -13.79 -10.64 4.43
C LYS A 315 -13.15 -11.96 4.01
N ALA A 316 -11.91 -12.24 4.40
CA ALA A 316 -11.28 -13.52 4.12
C ALA A 316 -12.07 -14.70 4.74
N ASP A 317 -12.03 -15.86 4.08
CA ASP A 317 -12.62 -17.09 4.58
C ASP A 317 -11.94 -17.56 5.87
N ASP A 318 -10.60 -17.49 5.89
CA ASP A 318 -9.78 -17.81 7.05
C ASP A 318 -9.46 -16.55 7.85
N PHE A 319 -9.42 -16.69 9.17
CA PHE A 319 -8.99 -15.58 10.03
C PHE A 319 -7.51 -15.28 9.81
N ILE A 320 -7.23 -14.06 9.34
CA ILE A 320 -5.87 -13.56 9.12
C ILE A 320 -5.45 -12.77 10.36
N GLY A 321 -4.54 -13.33 11.16
CA GLY A 321 -3.99 -12.66 12.34
C GLY A 321 -3.14 -11.43 11.97
N ALA A 322 -2.95 -10.51 12.92
CA ALA A 322 -2.24 -9.24 12.68
C ALA A 322 -0.86 -9.40 12.04
N GLN A 323 -0.08 -10.40 12.47
CA GLN A 323 1.23 -10.68 11.88
C GLN A 323 1.10 -11.11 10.41
N GLN A 324 0.15 -11.98 10.10
CA GLN A 324 -0.07 -12.46 8.75
C GLN A 324 -0.62 -11.36 7.83
N GLN A 325 -1.44 -10.45 8.34
CA GLN A 325 -1.88 -9.27 7.60
C GLN A 325 -0.68 -8.43 7.17
N GLN A 326 0.23 -8.12 8.12
CA GLN A 326 1.45 -7.37 7.79
C GLN A 326 2.34 -8.12 6.78
N ASP A 327 2.49 -9.43 6.95
CA ASP A 327 3.29 -10.24 6.03
C ASP A 327 2.66 -10.29 4.62
N LEU A 328 1.34 -10.38 4.52
CA LEU A 328 0.60 -10.31 3.25
C LEU A 328 0.69 -8.94 2.60
N THR A 329 0.61 -7.86 3.38
CA THR A 329 0.79 -6.50 2.86
C THR A 329 2.21 -6.31 2.29
N ARG A 330 3.25 -6.75 3.02
CA ARG A 330 4.65 -6.67 2.55
C ARG A 330 4.89 -7.57 1.33
N TRP A 331 4.32 -8.77 1.35
CA TRP A 331 4.40 -9.69 0.22
C TRP A 331 3.68 -9.14 -1.01
N GLY A 332 2.49 -8.55 -0.84
CA GLY A 332 1.73 -7.92 -1.91
C GLY A 332 2.51 -6.78 -2.56
N ALA A 333 3.15 -5.92 -1.75
CA ALA A 333 4.02 -4.87 -2.24
C ALA A 333 5.24 -5.40 -3.00
N LEU A 334 5.92 -6.44 -2.48
CA LEU A 334 7.06 -7.06 -3.15
C LEU A 334 6.66 -7.69 -4.50
N GLN A 335 5.53 -8.38 -4.52
CA GLN A 335 5.02 -9.07 -5.70
C GLN A 335 4.58 -8.05 -6.76
N ALA A 336 3.86 -7.00 -6.36
CA ALA A 336 3.51 -5.88 -7.24
C ALA A 336 4.77 -5.22 -7.81
N PHE A 337 5.80 -4.97 -6.99
CA PHE A 337 7.06 -4.41 -7.46
C PHE A 337 7.72 -5.28 -8.53
N SER A 338 7.79 -6.60 -8.34
CA SER A 338 8.36 -7.51 -9.34
C SER A 338 7.59 -7.40 -10.66
N MET A 339 6.26 -7.45 -10.59
CA MET A 339 5.38 -7.42 -11.77
C MET A 339 5.49 -6.09 -12.53
N LEU A 340 5.45 -4.97 -11.82
CA LEU A 340 5.55 -3.63 -12.40
C LEU A 340 6.96 -3.38 -12.97
N LYS A 341 8.02 -3.84 -12.28
CA LYS A 341 9.40 -3.68 -12.74
C LYS A 341 9.67 -4.48 -14.01
N GLU A 342 9.20 -5.72 -14.08
CA GLU A 342 9.35 -6.59 -15.25
C GLU A 342 8.61 -6.04 -16.47
N ASN A 343 7.54 -5.27 -16.26
CA ASN A 343 6.68 -4.75 -17.31
C ASN A 343 6.60 -3.22 -17.36
N LYS A 344 7.64 -2.51 -16.90
CA LYS A 344 7.62 -1.03 -16.78
C LYS A 344 7.22 -0.34 -18.09
N GLY A 345 7.74 -0.78 -19.22
CA GLY A 345 7.42 -0.20 -20.53
C GLY A 345 5.96 -0.41 -20.97
N LYS A 346 5.28 -1.44 -20.47
CA LYS A 346 3.84 -1.66 -20.69
C LYS A 346 3.01 -0.80 -19.76
N LEU A 347 3.43 -0.70 -18.49
CA LEU A 347 2.83 0.21 -17.52
C LEU A 347 2.81 1.64 -18.06
N ASP A 348 3.94 2.16 -18.54
CA ASP A 348 4.03 3.53 -19.06
C ASP A 348 3.06 3.77 -20.23
N GLN A 349 2.89 2.80 -21.14
CA GLN A 349 1.91 2.87 -22.22
C GLN A 349 0.46 2.89 -21.72
N VAL A 350 0.15 2.12 -20.67
CA VAL A 350 -1.18 2.12 -20.05
C VAL A 350 -1.43 3.43 -19.31
N VAL A 351 -0.41 4.01 -18.66
CA VAL A 351 -0.52 5.35 -18.05
C VAL A 351 -0.90 6.38 -19.11
N ASP A 352 -0.23 6.39 -20.25
CA ASP A 352 -0.56 7.31 -21.36
C ASP A 352 -1.97 7.05 -21.92
N ALA A 353 -2.40 5.79 -21.94
CA ALA A 353 -3.76 5.42 -22.36
C ALA A 353 -4.82 5.89 -21.37
N PHE A 354 -4.56 5.77 -20.08
CA PHE A 354 -5.43 6.25 -19.01
C PHE A 354 -5.56 7.77 -19.11
N LYS A 355 -4.46 8.51 -19.22
CA LYS A 355 -4.47 9.97 -19.43
C LYS A 355 -5.28 10.40 -20.65
N SER A 356 -5.27 9.57 -21.70
CA SER A 356 -6.03 9.78 -22.94
C SER A 356 -7.47 9.25 -22.89
N GLN A 357 -7.90 8.68 -21.77
CA GLN A 357 -9.23 8.09 -21.55
C GLN A 357 -9.61 7.04 -22.61
N LYS A 358 -8.67 6.17 -22.94
CA LYS A 358 -8.89 5.09 -23.91
C LYS A 358 -9.83 4.01 -23.36
N ASP A 359 -10.43 3.22 -24.25
CA ASP A 359 -11.30 2.14 -23.81
C ASP A 359 -10.53 1.02 -23.07
N LEU A 360 -11.24 0.25 -22.25
CA LEU A 360 -10.64 -0.86 -21.50
C LEU A 360 -9.98 -1.89 -22.43
N ALA A 361 -10.60 -2.16 -23.58
CA ALA A 361 -10.09 -3.12 -24.56
C ALA A 361 -8.71 -2.71 -25.12
N GLU A 362 -8.51 -1.43 -25.41
CA GLU A 362 -7.24 -0.88 -25.87
C GLU A 362 -6.18 -0.90 -24.75
N CYS A 363 -6.57 -0.59 -23.52
CA CYS A 363 -5.68 -0.71 -22.35
C CYS A 363 -5.22 -2.16 -22.13
N VAL A 364 -6.12 -3.15 -22.23
CA VAL A 364 -5.76 -4.57 -22.18
C VAL A 364 -4.88 -4.96 -23.36
N ALA A 365 -5.16 -4.46 -24.56
CA ALA A 365 -4.33 -4.75 -25.73
C ALA A 365 -2.89 -4.22 -25.59
N LEU A 366 -2.71 -3.04 -24.97
CA LEU A 366 -1.40 -2.48 -24.65
C LEU A 366 -0.61 -3.32 -23.65
N LEU A 367 -1.30 -3.97 -22.70
CA LEU A 367 -0.64 -4.89 -21.76
C LEU A 367 -0.12 -6.15 -22.45
N GLU A 368 -0.80 -6.66 -23.48
CA GLU A 368 -0.45 -7.96 -24.08
C GLU A 368 0.53 -7.89 -25.26
N CYS A 369 0.64 -6.73 -25.91
CA CYS A 369 1.60 -6.50 -26.99
C CYS A 369 3.05 -6.38 -26.46
#